data_AF-A0A8J7I9J0-F1
#
_entry.id   AF-A0A8J7I9J0-F1
#
_cell.length_a   1.000
_cell.length_b   1.000
_cell.length_c   1.000
_cell.angle_alpha   90.00
_cell.angle_beta   90.00
_cell.angle_gamma   90.00
#
_symmetry.space_group_name_H-M   'P 1'
#
loop_
_entity.id
_entity.type
_entity.pdbx_description
1 polymer ?
#
loop_
_entity_poly.entity_id
_entity_poly.type
_entity_poly.pdbx_seq_one_letter_code
_entity_poly.pdbx_strand_id
1 'polypeptide(L)'
;MTDEIKPNVNEAPTHDAQLAAENIASGEEKAPKVDFDADYAAAQKLSVSEVDRTGKGAAAAEAATAPKQAIPTQVETKTEAQPTGKPEDYQELAKEVGGSKTEATTNVSDDLVKQALEKGQPKN
;
A
#
# COMPACT_ATOMS: atom_id res chain seq x y z
N MET A 1 19.18 -21.43 -31.85
CA MET A 1 19.49 -22.83 -32.18
C MET A 1 19.11 -22.99 -33.64
N THR A 2 20.05 -23.39 -34.49
CA THR A 2 19.77 -23.49 -35.93
C THR A 2 19.33 -24.91 -36.27
N ASP A 3 18.08 -25.04 -36.71
CA ASP A 3 17.50 -26.32 -37.10
C ASP A 3 17.40 -26.41 -38.63
N GLU A 4 17.72 -27.58 -39.16
CA GLU A 4 17.59 -27.89 -40.58
C GLU A 4 16.24 -28.56 -40.81
N ILE A 5 15.35 -27.89 -41.56
CA ILE A 5 13.98 -28.37 -41.76
C ILE A 5 13.93 -29.17 -43.06
N LYS A 6 13.54 -30.45 -42.96
CA LYS A 6 13.31 -31.33 -44.10
C LYS A 6 11.81 -31.42 -44.37
N PRO A 7 11.30 -30.81 -45.46
CA PRO A 7 9.88 -30.88 -45.79
C PRO A 7 9.43 -32.32 -46.08
N ASN A 8 8.24 -32.70 -45.62
CA ASN A 8 7.65 -34.00 -45.95
C ASN A 8 6.92 -33.91 -47.30
N VAL A 9 7.36 -34.73 -48.27
CA VAL A 9 6.77 -34.79 -49.62
C VAL A 9 5.26 -35.08 -49.57
N ASN A 10 4.81 -35.92 -48.63
CA ASN A 10 3.39 -36.30 -48.53
C ASN A 10 2.51 -35.22 -47.88
N GLU A 11 3.11 -34.20 -47.27
CA GLU A 11 2.42 -33.10 -46.59
C GLU A 11 2.53 -31.79 -47.38
N ALA A 12 3.25 -31.80 -48.51
CA ALA A 12 3.38 -30.65 -49.38
C ALA A 12 2.06 -30.41 -50.15
N PRO A 13 1.41 -29.24 -49.95
CA PRO A 13 0.06 -28.98 -50.46
C PRO A 13 0.03 -28.69 -51.97
N THR A 14 1.17 -28.39 -52.58
CA THR A 14 1.28 -28.06 -54.01
C THR A 14 2.32 -28.95 -54.68
N HIS A 15 2.16 -29.18 -55.98
CA HIS A 15 3.09 -29.99 -56.78
C HIS A 15 4.51 -29.41 -56.76
N ASP A 16 4.65 -28.09 -56.83
CA ASP A 16 5.95 -27.43 -56.76
C ASP A 16 6.63 -27.66 -55.38
N ALA A 17 5.85 -27.66 -54.31
CA ALA A 17 6.37 -27.96 -52.98
C ALA A 17 6.76 -29.44 -52.81
N GLN A 18 6.06 -30.36 -53.51
CA GLN A 18 6.43 -31.78 -53.56
C GLN A 18 7.77 -31.97 -54.28
N LEU A 19 7.94 -31.35 -55.45
CA LEU A 19 9.19 -31.41 -56.21
C LEU A 19 10.37 -30.83 -55.41
N ALA A 20 10.16 -29.68 -54.74
CA ALA A 20 11.18 -29.10 -53.86
C ALA A 20 11.50 -30.03 -52.68
N ALA A 21 10.51 -30.64 -52.04
CA ALA A 21 10.71 -31.59 -50.95
C ALA A 21 11.48 -32.85 -51.42
N GLU A 22 11.21 -33.35 -52.63
CA GLU A 22 11.94 -34.47 -53.24
C GLU A 22 13.39 -34.12 -53.58
N ASN A 23 13.65 -32.92 -54.13
CA ASN A 23 14.99 -32.42 -54.41
C ASN A 23 15.81 -32.23 -53.13
N ILE A 24 15.16 -31.76 -52.05
CA ILE A 24 15.79 -31.63 -50.73
C ILE A 24 16.06 -33.01 -50.11
N ALA A 25 15.13 -33.96 -50.24
CA ALA A 25 15.28 -35.31 -49.71
C ALA A 25 16.36 -36.13 -50.46
N SER A 26 16.49 -35.94 -51.77
CA SER A 26 17.53 -36.55 -52.61
C SER A 26 18.90 -35.88 -52.47
N GLY A 27 18.97 -34.71 -51.83
CA GLY A 27 20.20 -33.95 -51.60
C GLY A 27 20.65 -33.12 -52.81
N GLU A 28 19.81 -33.00 -53.84
CA GLU A 28 20.02 -32.13 -55.00
C GLU A 28 19.84 -30.65 -54.62
N GLU A 29 18.95 -30.38 -53.65
CA GLU A 29 18.71 -29.05 -53.09
C GLU A 29 19.00 -29.00 -51.57
N LYS A 30 19.51 -27.87 -51.07
CA LYS A 30 19.83 -27.73 -49.64
C LYS A 30 18.57 -27.48 -48.84
N ALA A 31 18.41 -28.21 -47.73
CA ALA A 31 17.35 -27.95 -46.78
C ALA A 31 17.47 -26.53 -46.19
N PRO A 32 16.35 -25.81 -46.04
CA PRO A 32 16.34 -24.51 -45.39
C PRO A 32 16.79 -24.64 -43.94
N LYS A 33 17.68 -23.73 -43.53
CA LYS A 33 18.14 -23.60 -42.15
C LYS A 33 17.39 -22.47 -41.49
N VAL A 34 16.68 -22.77 -40.41
CA VAL A 34 15.89 -21.81 -39.64
C VAL A 34 16.59 -21.61 -38.31
N ASP A 35 16.85 -20.37 -37.92
CA ASP A 35 17.35 -20.05 -36.58
C ASP A 35 16.24 -19.39 -35.79
N PHE A 36 15.52 -20.21 -35.01
CA PHE A 36 14.38 -19.76 -34.24
C PHE A 36 14.72 -18.64 -33.26
N ASP A 37 15.94 -18.64 -32.69
CA ASP A 37 16.33 -17.61 -31.72
C ASP A 37 16.61 -16.28 -32.43
N ALA A 38 17.31 -16.33 -33.57
CA ALA A 38 17.61 -15.15 -34.37
C ALA A 38 16.33 -14.56 -35.00
N ASP A 39 15.47 -15.41 -35.54
CA ASP A 39 14.22 -15.00 -36.19
C ASP A 39 13.23 -14.47 -35.16
N TYR A 40 13.14 -15.07 -33.98
CA TYR A 40 12.33 -14.54 -32.88
C TYR A 40 12.87 -13.18 -32.42
N ALA A 41 14.18 -13.02 -32.26
CA ALA A 41 14.79 -11.74 -31.91
C ALA A 41 14.58 -10.66 -32.99
N ALA A 42 14.61 -11.04 -34.27
CA ALA A 42 14.32 -10.15 -35.39
C ALA A 42 12.83 -9.76 -35.43
N ALA A 43 11.92 -10.70 -35.19
CA ALA A 43 10.50 -10.44 -35.08
C ALA A 43 10.17 -9.48 -33.93
N GLN A 44 10.79 -9.67 -32.76
CA GLN A 44 10.67 -8.73 -31.63
C GLN A 44 11.15 -7.33 -32.02
N LYS A 45 12.20 -7.25 -32.86
CA LYS A 45 12.66 -5.98 -33.41
C LYS A 45 11.73 -5.40 -34.48
N LEU A 46 10.85 -6.15 -35.10
CA LEU A 46 9.94 -5.59 -36.11
C LEU A 46 8.51 -5.42 -35.56
N SER A 47 8.22 -6.02 -34.41
CA SER A 47 6.92 -5.97 -33.73
C SER A 47 6.67 -4.67 -32.97
N VAL A 48 7.71 -3.86 -32.73
CA VAL A 48 7.56 -2.52 -32.15
C VAL A 48 7.68 -1.46 -33.24
N SER A 49 6.71 -0.55 -33.30
CA SER A 49 6.78 0.60 -34.19
C SER A 49 7.99 1.48 -33.84
N GLU A 50 8.57 2.18 -34.82
CA GLU A 50 9.70 3.09 -34.55
C GLU A 50 9.34 4.19 -33.51
N VAL A 51 8.04 4.51 -33.42
CA VAL A 51 7.50 5.49 -32.47
C VAL A 51 7.53 4.97 -31.03
N ASP A 52 7.25 3.68 -30.82
CA ASP A 52 7.32 3.05 -29.49
C ASP A 52 8.77 2.83 -29.05
N ARG A 53 9.67 2.52 -29.98
CA ARG A 53 11.12 2.39 -29.70
C ARG A 53 11.79 3.65 -29.20
N THR A 54 11.34 4.80 -29.67
CA THR A 54 11.95 6.09 -29.35
C THR A 54 11.34 6.74 -28.10
N GLY A 55 10.34 6.09 -27.46
CA GLY A 55 9.61 6.63 -26.33
C GLY A 55 8.76 7.86 -26.66
N LYS A 56 8.74 8.29 -27.93
CA LYS A 56 7.99 9.46 -28.39
C LYS A 56 6.48 9.22 -28.33
N GLY A 57 6.02 7.98 -28.52
CA GLY A 57 4.61 7.61 -28.33
C GLY A 57 4.15 7.81 -26.89
N ALA A 58 4.96 7.37 -25.92
CA ALA A 58 4.67 7.52 -24.49
C ALA A 58 4.65 9.01 -24.08
N ALA A 59 5.64 9.79 -24.51
CA ALA A 59 5.70 11.23 -24.23
C ALA A 59 4.54 12.01 -24.88
N ALA A 60 4.11 11.63 -26.08
CA ALA A 60 2.96 12.25 -26.74
C ALA A 60 1.63 11.91 -26.04
N ALA A 61 1.47 10.68 -25.58
CA ALA A 61 0.30 10.26 -24.81
C ALA A 61 0.26 10.94 -23.43
N GLU A 62 1.40 11.04 -22.75
CA GLU A 62 1.51 11.74 -21.47
C GLU A 62 1.21 13.24 -21.63
N ALA A 63 1.74 13.90 -22.67
CA ALA A 63 1.44 15.29 -22.96
C ALA A 63 -0.05 15.53 -23.35
N ALA A 64 -0.69 14.57 -24.02
CA ALA A 64 -2.11 14.66 -24.38
C ALA A 64 -3.05 14.42 -23.18
N THR A 65 -2.62 13.61 -22.22
CA THR A 65 -3.40 13.24 -21.03
C THR A 65 -3.09 14.12 -19.81
N ALA A 66 -2.04 14.94 -19.87
CA ALA A 66 -1.65 15.83 -18.79
C ALA A 66 -2.79 16.80 -18.42
N PRO A 67 -3.10 16.98 -17.11
CA PRO A 67 -4.09 17.94 -16.65
C PRO A 67 -3.72 19.37 -17.08
N LYS A 68 -4.64 20.06 -17.76
CA LYS A 68 -4.43 21.44 -18.24
C LYS A 68 -4.54 22.49 -17.13
N GLN A 69 -5.02 22.10 -15.95
CA GLN A 69 -5.14 22.98 -14.79
C GLN A 69 -4.10 22.62 -13.72
N ALA A 70 -3.55 23.64 -13.09
CA ALA A 70 -2.64 23.47 -11.95
C ALA A 70 -3.37 22.80 -10.79
N ILE A 71 -2.84 21.68 -10.29
CA ILE A 71 -3.33 21.03 -9.08
C ILE A 71 -2.88 21.90 -7.90
N PRO A 72 -3.79 22.45 -7.09
CA PRO A 72 -3.40 23.24 -5.93
C PRO A 72 -2.73 22.32 -4.90
N THR A 73 -1.53 22.70 -4.47
CA THR A 73 -0.81 22.00 -3.41
C THR A 73 -1.59 22.11 -2.10
N GLN A 74 -1.97 20.98 -1.50
CA GLN A 74 -2.64 21.00 -0.21
C GLN A 74 -1.65 21.38 0.88
N VAL A 75 -1.98 22.42 1.65
CA VAL A 75 -1.22 22.83 2.83
C VAL A 75 -1.70 22.00 4.01
N GLU A 76 -0.79 21.24 4.62
CA GLU A 76 -1.08 20.45 5.82
C GLU A 76 -1.28 21.41 7.00
N THR A 77 -2.51 21.51 7.50
CA THR A 77 -2.85 22.32 8.67
C THR A 77 -2.90 21.44 9.91
N LYS A 78 -2.05 21.73 10.89
CA LYS A 78 -2.05 21.03 12.17
C LYS A 78 -3.30 21.44 12.95
N THR A 79 -4.22 20.50 13.14
CA THR A 79 -5.44 20.74 13.91
C THR A 79 -5.14 20.46 15.38
N GLU A 80 -5.14 21.51 16.22
CA GLU A 80 -4.96 21.36 17.66
C GLU A 80 -6.35 21.34 18.33
N ALA A 81 -6.62 20.28 19.11
CA ALA A 81 -7.86 20.16 19.87
C ALA A 81 -7.82 21.10 21.07
N GLN A 82 -8.85 21.94 21.20
CA GLN A 82 -9.07 22.74 22.40
C GLN A 82 -9.33 21.81 23.59
N PRO A 83 -8.78 22.08 24.78
CA PRO A 83 -9.10 21.32 25.98
C PRO A 83 -10.61 21.43 26.26
N THR A 84 -11.31 20.29 26.25
CA THR A 84 -12.76 20.22 26.50
C THR A 84 -13.11 20.15 27.98
N GLY A 85 -12.11 20.00 28.85
CA GLY A 85 -12.29 19.89 30.29
C GLY A 85 -12.09 21.22 31.01
N LYS A 86 -12.93 21.47 32.01
CA LYS A 86 -12.76 22.55 32.98
C LYS A 86 -12.00 22.03 34.20
N PRO A 87 -10.77 22.51 34.47
CA PRO A 87 -10.01 22.11 35.65
C PRO A 87 -10.72 22.46 36.97
N GLU A 88 -11.64 23.42 36.95
CA GLU A 88 -12.44 23.87 38.09
C GLU A 88 -13.38 22.77 38.61
N ASP A 89 -13.90 21.93 37.71
CA ASP A 89 -14.81 20.83 38.05
C ASP A 89 -14.12 19.81 38.99
N TYR A 90 -12.81 19.59 38.80
CA TYR A 90 -12.02 18.73 39.69
C TYR A 90 -11.83 19.36 41.09
N GLN A 91 -11.76 20.69 41.17
CA GLN A 91 -11.65 21.39 42.46
C GLN A 91 -12.99 21.39 43.21
N GLU A 92 -14.11 21.51 42.51
CA GLU A 92 -15.45 21.40 43.11
C GLU A 92 -15.71 19.98 43.61
N LEU A 93 -15.41 18.95 42.81
CA LEU A 93 -15.54 17.56 43.22
C LEU A 93 -14.64 17.23 44.43
N ALA A 94 -13.41 17.75 44.47
CA ALA A 94 -12.52 17.57 45.61
C ALA A 94 -13.08 18.19 46.90
N LYS A 95 -13.77 19.35 46.80
CA LYS A 95 -14.46 19.98 47.94
C LYS A 95 -15.69 19.18 48.36
N GLU A 96 -16.46 18.63 47.42
CA GLU A 96 -17.63 17.79 47.70
C GLU A 96 -17.26 16.47 48.37
N VAL A 97 -16.22 15.79 47.88
CA VAL A 97 -15.69 14.53 48.44
C VAL A 97 -14.92 14.76 49.75
N GLY A 98 -14.26 15.92 49.90
CA GLY A 98 -13.61 16.32 51.15
C GLY A 98 -14.62 16.74 52.24
N GLY A 99 -15.67 17.46 51.85
CA GLY A 99 -16.73 17.94 52.73
C GLY A 99 -17.67 16.84 53.24
N SER A 100 -17.81 15.75 52.49
CA SER A 100 -18.57 14.58 52.91
C SER A 100 -17.89 13.76 54.01
N LYS A 101 -16.61 14.01 54.34
CA LYS A 101 -15.95 13.47 55.54
C LYS A 101 -16.22 14.31 56.80
N THR A 102 -16.61 15.57 56.66
CA THR A 102 -16.79 16.51 57.78
C THR A 102 -18.19 16.48 58.41
N GLU A 103 -19.21 15.95 57.73
CA GLU A 103 -20.58 15.90 58.26
C GLU A 103 -20.80 14.79 59.32
N ALA A 104 -19.86 13.85 59.48
CA ALA A 104 -19.97 12.74 60.43
C ALA A 104 -18.77 12.61 61.39
N THR A 105 -17.97 13.66 61.58
CA THR A 105 -16.93 13.67 62.62
C THR A 105 -17.32 14.66 63.71
N THR A 106 -18.01 14.18 64.74
CA THR A 106 -18.19 14.95 65.98
C THR A 106 -16.81 15.22 66.57
N ASN A 107 -16.36 16.47 66.53
CA ASN A 107 -15.11 16.87 67.19
C ASN A 107 -15.26 16.66 68.70
N VAL A 108 -14.57 15.65 69.24
CA VAL A 108 -14.43 15.48 70.68
C VAL A 108 -13.44 16.54 71.15
N SER A 109 -13.91 17.53 71.90
CA SER A 109 -13.04 18.52 72.53
C SER A 109 -12.38 17.94 73.79
N ASP A 110 -11.17 18.39 74.11
CA ASP A 110 -10.46 17.99 75.33
C ASP A 110 -11.28 18.28 76.60
N ASP A 111 -12.13 19.31 76.58
CA ASP A 111 -13.07 19.61 77.66
C ASP A 111 -14.11 18.51 77.88
N LEU A 112 -14.65 17.90 76.81
CA LEU A 112 -15.59 16.77 76.93
C LEU A 112 -14.89 15.55 77.53
N VAL A 113 -13.63 15.32 77.15
CA VAL A 113 -12.81 14.21 77.70
C VAL A 113 -12.57 14.44 79.19
N LYS A 114 -12.19 15.67 79.58
CA LYS A 114 -11.94 16.04 80.98
C LYS A 114 -13.20 15.92 81.83
N GLN A 115 -14.35 16.35 81.31
CA GLN A 115 -15.63 16.27 82.00
C GLN A 115 -16.12 14.81 82.16
N ALA A 116 -15.84 13.94 81.19
CA ALA A 116 -16.12 12.51 81.29
C ALA A 116 -15.25 11.83 82.36
N LEU A 117 -13.96 12.19 82.44
CA LEU A 117 -13.03 11.71 83.46
C LEU A 117 -13.46 12.12 84.87
N GLU A 118 -13.86 13.38 85.08
CA GLU A 118 -14.37 13.86 86.38
C GLU A 118 -15.66 13.14 86.81
N LYS A 119 -16.57 12.87 85.88
CA LYS A 119 -17.84 12.16 86.18
C LYS A 119 -17.66 10.65 86.35
N GLY A 120 -16.59 10.07 85.80
CA GLY A 120 -16.30 8.63 85.84
C GLY A 120 -15.48 8.19 87.04
N GLN A 121 -14.91 9.11 87.82
CA GLN A 121 -14.17 8.74 89.02
C GLN A 121 -15.13 8.41 90.18
N PRO A 122 -15.01 7.23 90.82
CA PRO A 122 -15.78 6.93 92.02
C PRO A 122 -15.34 7.87 93.14
N LYS A 123 -16.31 8.48 93.83
CA LYS A 123 -16.05 9.28 95.02
C LYS A 123 -15.54 8.36 96.13
N ASN A 124 -14.28 8.51 96.50
CA ASN A 124 -13.74 8.01 97.77
C ASN A 124 -13.98 9.05 98.86
#